data_AF-A0A645IIA0-F1
#
_entry.id   AF-A0A645IIA0-F1
#
_cell.length_a   1.000
_cell.length_b   1.000
_cell.length_c   1.000
_cell.angle_alpha   90.00
_cell.angle_beta   90.00
_cell.angle_gamma   90.00
#
_symmetry.space_group_name_H-M   'P 1'
#
loop_
_entity.id
_entity.type
_entity.pdbx_description
1 polymer ?
#
loop_
_entity_poly.entity_id
_entity_poly.type
_entity_poly.pdbx_seq_one_letter_code
_entity_poly.pdbx_strand_id
1 'polypeptide(L)'
;MVFWSLVALIALGGSLVLVRRQALKDQEPFWSPPTRRVAQAMVPPLLVGACLGGFSLGTDRTVLPAGYLPILWMCLYGCALCGAGFFMMRGVKLLGWLFLVLGLGLGGASFLQPGLLNLTTGNFLMMGAFGGLHLAYGIYLFFTEQRGNEL
;
A
#
# COMPACT_ATOMS: atom_id res chain seq x y z
N MET A 1 1.15 -3.15 15.71
CA MET A 1 0.78 -1.89 15.03
C MET A 1 1.92 -0.91 15.00
N VAL A 2 2.50 -0.50 16.14
CA VAL A 2 3.69 0.38 16.16
C VAL A 2 4.80 -0.07 15.20
N PHE A 3 5.16 -1.36 15.21
CA PHE A 3 6.14 -1.93 14.27
C PHE A 3 5.80 -1.63 12.80
N TRP A 4 4.59 -1.98 12.35
CA TRP A 4 4.18 -1.78 10.97
C TRP A 4 4.03 -0.30 10.59
N SER A 5 3.62 0.56 11.54
CA SER A 5 3.61 2.01 11.33
C SER A 5 5.02 2.56 11.12
N LEU A 6 6.01 2.10 11.90
CA LEU A 6 7.42 2.47 11.69
C LEU A 6 7.92 1.97 10.33
N VAL A 7 7.62 0.72 9.97
CA VAL A 7 7.97 0.17 8.64
C VAL A 7 7.37 1.01 7.52
N ALA A 8 6.08 1.38 7.62
CA ALA A 8 5.41 2.23 6.64
C ALA A 8 6.06 3.61 6.54
N LEU A 9 6.42 4.24 7.66
CA LEU A 9 7.11 5.54 7.69
C LEU A 9 8.49 5.46 7.03
N ILE A 10 9.27 4.41 7.33
CA ILE A 10 10.58 4.19 6.71
C ILE A 10 10.43 3.95 5.21
N ALA A 11 9.48 3.11 4.79
CA ALA A 11 9.23 2.81 3.38
C ALA A 11 8.78 4.05 2.59
N LEU A 12 7.86 4.85 3.16
CA LEU A 12 7.41 6.12 2.58
C LEU A 12 8.53 7.14 2.51
N GLY A 13 9.32 7.29 3.58
CA GLY A 13 10.47 8.19 3.59
C GLY A 13 11.51 7.79 2.55
N GLY A 14 11.84 6.50 2.47
CA GLY A 14 12.76 5.95 1.48
C GLY A 14 12.29 6.19 0.05
N SER A 15 11.01 5.91 -0.25
CA SER A 15 10.46 6.13 -1.59
C SER A 15 10.47 7.61 -1.98
N LEU A 16 10.10 8.52 -1.07
CA LEU A 16 10.16 9.96 -1.33
C LEU A 16 11.59 10.46 -1.57
N VAL A 17 12.58 9.97 -0.82
CA VAL A 17 13.98 10.31 -1.04
C VAL A 17 14.46 9.85 -2.40
N LEU A 18 14.13 8.62 -2.80
CA LEU A 18 14.49 8.07 -4.11
C LEU A 18 13.84 8.85 -5.26
N VAL A 19 12.53 9.09 -5.18
CA VAL A 19 11.80 9.88 -6.19
C VAL A 19 12.35 11.30 -6.27
N ARG A 20 12.68 11.93 -5.14
CA ARG A 20 13.28 13.27 -5.11
C ARG A 20 14.67 13.30 -5.76
N ARG A 21 15.50 12.28 -5.51
CA ARG A 21 16.82 12.17 -6.16
C ARG A 21 16.68 12.02 -7.67
N GLN A 22 15.73 11.22 -8.12
CA GLN A 22 15.46 11.03 -9.56
C GLN A 22 14.98 12.32 -10.22
N ALA A 23 14.01 13.02 -9.61
CA ALA A 23 13.50 14.29 -10.13
C ALA A 23 14.60 15.36 -10.25
N LEU A 24 15.52 15.42 -9.26
CA LEU A 24 16.67 16.33 -9.32
C LEU A 24 17.66 15.96 -10.43
N LYS A 25 17.88 14.67 -10.66
CA LYS A 25 18.76 14.17 -11.73
C LYS A 25 18.21 14.50 -13.12
N ASP A 26 16.89 14.36 -13.29
CA ASP A 26 16.21 14.52 -14.58
C ASP A 26 15.74 15.97 -14.84
N GLN A 27 16.08 16.91 -13.92
CA GLN A 27 15.62 18.32 -13.94
C GLN A 27 14.09 18.50 -14.02
N GLU A 28 13.33 17.49 -13.62
CA GLU A 28 11.88 17.51 -13.57
C GLU A 28 11.41 18.18 -12.27
N PRO A 29 10.36 19.03 -12.31
CA PRO A 29 9.76 19.57 -11.09
C PRO A 29 9.17 18.43 -10.26
N PHE A 30 9.65 18.26 -9.03
CA PHE A 30 9.17 17.24 -8.08
C PHE A 30 7.63 17.24 -7.93
N TRP A 31 7.02 18.42 -7.99
CA TRP A 31 5.57 18.62 -7.87
C TRP A 31 4.94 18.92 -9.24
N SER A 32 5.05 17.98 -10.17
CA SER A 32 4.39 18.08 -11.47
C SER A 32 2.86 17.92 -11.35
N PRO A 33 2.07 18.42 -12.32
CA PRO A 33 0.62 18.23 -12.33
C PRO A 33 0.16 16.76 -12.22
N PRO A 34 0.82 15.77 -12.87
CA PRO A 34 0.55 14.35 -12.66
C PRO A 34 0.78 13.88 -11.21
N THR A 35 1.91 14.24 -10.60
CA THR A 35 2.23 13.88 -9.20
C THR A 35 1.18 14.39 -8.22
N ARG A 36 0.70 15.63 -8.42
CA ARG A 36 -0.36 16.21 -7.60
C ARG A 36 -1.68 15.43 -7.69
N ARG A 37 -2.06 14.98 -8.89
CA ARG A 37 -3.30 14.19 -9.08
C ARG A 37 -3.19 12.82 -8.42
N VAL A 38 -2.03 12.17 -8.54
CA VAL A 38 -1.75 10.90 -7.84
C VAL A 38 -1.85 11.09 -6.32
N ALA A 39 -1.18 12.12 -5.78
CA ALA A 39 -1.25 12.42 -4.35
C ALA A 39 -2.69 12.69 -3.89
N GLN A 40 -3.46 13.48 -4.64
CA GLN A 40 -4.86 13.76 -4.32
C GLN A 40 -5.74 12.51 -4.33
N ALA A 41 -5.45 11.53 -5.19
CA ALA A 41 -6.18 10.26 -5.21
C ALA A 41 -5.77 9.33 -4.05
N MET A 42 -4.50 9.34 -3.64
CA MET A 42 -3.99 8.44 -2.61
C MET A 42 -4.19 8.95 -1.18
N VAL A 43 -4.11 10.26 -0.96
CA VAL A 43 -4.14 10.85 0.38
C VAL A 43 -5.43 10.52 1.14
N PRO A 44 -6.65 10.67 0.59
CA PRO A 44 -7.88 10.39 1.33
C PRO A 44 -7.95 8.96 1.90
N PRO A 45 -7.78 7.88 1.11
CA PRO A 45 -7.84 6.52 1.66
C PRO A 45 -6.69 6.21 2.62
N LEU A 46 -5.48 6.73 2.38
CA LEU A 46 -4.35 6.55 3.29
C LEU A 46 -4.58 7.25 4.63
N LEU A 47 -5.15 8.45 4.62
CA LEU A 47 -5.46 9.21 5.83
C LEU A 47 -6.53 8.48 6.67
N VAL A 48 -7.57 7.95 6.02
CA VAL A 48 -8.58 7.12 6.70
C VAL A 48 -7.91 5.91 7.36
N GLY A 49 -7.02 5.20 6.66
CA GLY A 49 -6.31 4.05 7.20
C GLY A 49 -5.39 4.41 8.38
N ALA A 50 -4.69 5.53 8.27
CA ALA A 50 -3.82 6.04 9.33
C ALA A 50 -4.60 6.43 10.58
N CYS A 51 -5.74 7.13 10.44
CA CYS A 51 -6.60 7.50 11.55
C CYS A 51 -7.20 6.26 12.23
N LEU A 52 -7.75 5.31 11.45
CA LEU A 52 -8.32 4.07 11.99
C LEU A 52 -7.26 3.19 12.68
N GLY A 53 -6.06 3.10 12.09
CA GLY A 53 -4.93 2.43 12.70
C GLY A 53 -4.45 3.12 13.99
N GLY A 54 -4.45 4.45 14.01
CA GLY A 54 -4.12 5.26 15.18
C GLY A 54 -5.12 5.10 16.32
N PHE A 55 -6.43 5.11 16.02
CA PHE A 55 -7.46 4.88 17.02
C PHE A 55 -7.34 3.48 17.66
N SER A 56 -6.98 2.46 16.88
CA SER A 56 -6.72 1.10 17.40
C SER A 56 -5.54 1.03 18.38
N LEU A 57 -4.65 2.02 18.42
CA LEU A 57 -3.58 2.09 19.43
C LEU A 57 -4.07 2.66 20.76
N GLY A 58 -5.10 3.51 20.75
CA GLY A 58 -5.58 4.26 21.92
C GLY A 58 -6.84 3.70 22.57
N THR A 59 -7.53 2.75 21.94
CA THR A 59 -8.74 2.12 22.47
C THR A 59 -8.47 0.68 22.90
N ASP A 60 -9.30 0.19 23.84
CA ASP A 60 -9.38 -1.24 24.11
C ASP A 60 -9.68 -1.96 22.80
N ARG A 61 -8.91 -3.00 22.48
CA ARG A 61 -8.94 -3.74 21.20
C ARG A 61 -10.24 -4.52 20.94
N THR A 62 -11.30 -4.19 21.67
CA THR A 62 -12.64 -4.76 21.61
C THR A 62 -13.41 -4.27 20.39
N VAL A 63 -13.21 -3.01 19.97
CA VAL A 63 -13.93 -2.41 18.83
C VAL A 63 -13.30 -2.77 17.49
N LEU A 64 -11.96 -2.75 17.41
CA LEU A 64 -11.19 -3.12 16.22
C LEU A 64 -10.06 -4.07 16.61
N PRO A 65 -10.30 -5.39 16.55
CA PRO A 65 -9.27 -6.36 16.85
C PRO A 65 -8.09 -6.21 15.88
N ALA A 66 -6.87 -6.34 16.41
CA ALA A 66 -5.63 -6.17 15.66
C ALA A 66 -5.54 -7.04 14.38
N GLY A 67 -6.25 -8.17 14.34
CA GLY A 67 -6.30 -9.08 13.19
C GLY A 67 -7.03 -8.53 11.96
N TYR A 68 -7.95 -7.57 12.12
CA TYR A 68 -8.71 -6.98 11.01
C TYR A 68 -8.03 -5.76 10.37
N LEU A 69 -7.03 -5.19 11.04
CA LEU A 69 -6.28 -4.04 10.52
C LEU A 69 -5.57 -4.33 9.18
N PRO A 70 -4.92 -5.49 8.98
CA PRO A 70 -4.33 -5.86 7.69
C PRO A 70 -5.34 -5.80 6.53
N ILE A 71 -6.55 -6.34 6.73
CA ILE A 71 -7.62 -6.30 5.72
C ILE A 71 -8.00 -4.86 5.40
N LEU A 72 -8.20 -4.05 6.44
CA LEU A 72 -8.55 -2.64 6.29
C LEU A 72 -7.48 -1.88 5.52
N TRP A 73 -6.21 -2.09 5.86
CA TRP A 73 -5.08 -1.50 5.16
C TRP A 73 -4.99 -1.96 3.72
N MET A 74 -5.19 -3.25 3.44
CA MET A 74 -5.16 -3.77 2.07
C MET A 74 -6.27 -3.17 1.20
N CYS A 75 -7.50 -3.06 1.72
CA CYS A 75 -8.61 -2.47 0.99
C CYS A 75 -8.38 -0.97 0.73
N LEU A 76 -8.01 -0.20 1.76
CA LEU A 76 -7.76 1.24 1.61
C LEU A 76 -6.55 1.53 0.70
N TYR A 77 -5.48 0.75 0.84
CA TYR A 77 -4.32 0.85 -0.04
C TYR A 77 -4.68 0.47 -1.48
N GLY A 78 -5.48 -0.59 -1.67
CA GLY A 78 -6.02 -0.97 -2.98
C GLY A 78 -6.83 0.16 -3.62
N CYS A 79 -7.71 0.82 -2.87
CA CYS A 79 -8.45 2.01 -3.32
C CYS A 79 -7.51 3.16 -3.69
N ALA A 80 -6.48 3.43 -2.88
CA ALA A 80 -5.47 4.45 -3.17
C ALA A 80 -4.76 4.18 -4.50
N LEU A 81 -4.33 2.94 -4.72
CA LEU A 81 -3.66 2.52 -5.95
C LEU A 81 -4.60 2.53 -7.17
N CYS A 82 -5.86 2.13 -7.02
CA CYS A 82 -6.85 2.21 -8.08
C CYS A 82 -7.10 3.67 -8.50
N GLY A 83 -7.17 4.60 -7.55
CA GLY A 83 -7.28 6.04 -7.81
C GLY A 83 -6.04 6.61 -8.49
N ALA A 84 -4.85 6.27 -7.99
CA ALA A 84 -3.57 6.67 -8.58
C ALA A 84 -3.36 6.10 -9.99
N GLY A 85 -3.84 4.87 -10.23
CA GLY A 85 -3.69 4.14 -11.48
C GLY A 85 -4.37 4.78 -12.68
N PHE A 86 -5.27 5.75 -12.49
CA PHE A 86 -5.81 6.57 -13.58
C PHE A 86 -4.79 7.56 -14.17
N PHE A 87 -3.75 7.91 -13.40
CA PHE A 87 -2.73 8.89 -13.78
C PHE A 87 -1.35 8.26 -14.00
N MET A 88 -1.24 6.93 -13.91
CA MET A 88 0.01 6.15 -13.96
C MET A 88 -0.10 4.99 -14.96
N MET A 89 1.01 4.29 -15.20
CA MET A 89 1.03 3.10 -16.06
C MET A 89 0.04 2.02 -15.58
N ARG A 90 -0.52 1.26 -16.53
CA ARG A 90 -1.56 0.24 -16.30
C ARG A 90 -1.23 -0.77 -15.20
N GLY A 91 0.06 -1.05 -14.95
CA GLY A 91 0.52 -1.98 -13.92
C GLY A 91 0.12 -1.59 -12.48
N VAL A 92 0.13 -0.29 -12.15
CA VAL A 92 -0.23 0.18 -10.80
C VAL A 92 -1.71 -0.06 -10.50
N LYS A 93 -2.57 0.09 -11.52
CA LYS A 93 -4.00 -0.20 -11.40
C LYS A 93 -4.27 -1.68 -11.11
N LEU A 94 -3.54 -2.59 -11.76
CA LEU A 94 -3.67 -4.03 -11.53
C LEU A 94 -3.22 -4.42 -10.12
N LEU A 95 -2.15 -3.81 -9.62
CA LEU A 95 -1.72 -3.98 -8.23
C LEU A 95 -2.79 -3.50 -7.23
N GLY A 96 -3.45 -2.38 -7.50
CA GLY A 96 -4.56 -1.89 -6.68
C GLY A 96 -5.73 -2.87 -6.61
N TRP A 97 -6.13 -3.43 -7.76
CA TRP A 97 -7.16 -4.47 -7.81
C TRP A 97 -6.75 -5.74 -7.06
N LEU A 98 -5.50 -6.17 -7.17
CA LEU A 98 -4.98 -7.33 -6.44
C LEU A 98 -5.09 -7.13 -4.92
N PHE A 99 -4.67 -5.96 -4.42
CA PHE A 99 -4.80 -5.61 -3.00
C PHE A 99 -6.26 -5.62 -2.53
N LEU A 100 -7.17 -5.07 -3.35
CA LEU A 100 -8.59 -5.01 -3.02
C LEU A 100 -9.22 -6.41 -2.97
N VAL A 101 -8.96 -7.25 -3.97
CA VAL A 101 -9.48 -8.63 -4.03
C VAL A 101 -8.92 -9.47 -2.89
N LEU A 102 -7.62 -9.36 -2.60
CA LEU A 102 -7.02 -10.08 -1.48
C LEU A 102 -7.62 -9.62 -0.13
N GLY A 103 -7.78 -8.31 0.08
CA GLY A 103 -8.38 -7.76 1.29
C GLY A 103 -9.82 -8.25 1.49
N LEU A 104 -10.65 -8.13 0.46
CA LEU A 104 -12.05 -8.57 0.50
C LEU A 104 -12.18 -10.09 0.65
N GLY A 105 -11.35 -10.88 -0.05
CA GLY A 105 -11.33 -12.33 0.06
C GLY A 105 -10.96 -12.81 1.45
N LEU A 106 -9.94 -12.19 2.07
CA LEU A 106 -9.56 -12.46 3.45
C LEU A 106 -10.63 -12.03 4.45
N GLY A 107 -11.28 -10.88 4.21
CA GLY A 107 -12.45 -10.44 4.97
C GLY A 107 -13.56 -11.48 4.95
N GLY A 108 -13.96 -11.93 3.75
CA GLY A 108 -14.96 -12.98 3.56
C GLY A 108 -14.58 -14.30 4.25
N ALA A 109 -13.35 -14.77 4.07
CA ALA A 109 -12.86 -15.98 4.73
C ALA A 109 -12.92 -15.88 6.26
N SER A 110 -12.65 -14.69 6.80
CA SER A 110 -12.68 -14.43 8.25
C SER A 110 -14.08 -14.36 8.82
N PHE A 111 -15.09 -14.02 8.00
CA PHE A 111 -16.50 -14.17 8.37
C PHE A 111 -16.92 -15.63 8.43
N LEU A 112 -16.42 -16.48 7.53
CA LEU A 112 -16.74 -17.91 7.50
C LEU A 112 -16.01 -18.70 8.59
N GLN A 113 -14.81 -18.27 8.98
CA GLN A 113 -13.99 -18.93 10.00
C GLN A 113 -13.51 -17.91 11.06
N PRO A 114 -14.30 -17.69 12.13
CA PRO A 114 -13.89 -16.87 13.25
C PRO A 114 -12.56 -17.37 13.85
N GLY A 115 -11.60 -16.46 14.04
CA GLY A 115 -10.26 -16.81 14.56
C GLY A 115 -9.19 -17.09 13.48
N LEU A 116 -9.54 -17.03 12.19
CA LEU A 116 -8.56 -17.09 11.10
C LEU A 116 -7.51 -15.96 11.21
N LEU A 117 -7.96 -14.76 11.60
CA LEU A 117 -7.14 -13.55 11.73
C LEU A 117 -6.59 -13.40 13.15
N ASN A 118 -5.59 -14.21 13.47
CA ASN A 118 -4.77 -13.98 14.66
C ASN A 118 -3.65 -12.97 14.35
N LEU A 119 -3.01 -12.44 15.40
CA LEU A 119 -1.87 -11.53 15.28
C LEU A 119 -0.77 -12.08 14.36
N THR A 120 -0.48 -13.38 14.46
CA THR A 120 0.51 -14.07 13.64
C THR A 120 0.12 -14.06 12.16
N THR A 121 -1.10 -14.51 11.84
CA THR A 121 -1.63 -14.50 10.47
C THR A 121 -1.65 -13.08 9.90
N GLY A 122 -2.10 -12.10 10.70
CA GLY A 122 -2.11 -10.69 10.31
C GLY A 122 -0.72 -10.14 9.99
N ASN A 123 0.32 -10.51 10.75
CA ASN A 123 1.70 -10.12 10.45
C ASN A 123 2.22 -10.75 9.16
N PHE A 124 1.94 -12.04 8.92
CA PHE A 124 2.31 -12.69 7.67
C PHE A 124 1.58 -12.08 6.47
N LEU A 125 0.32 -11.72 6.62
CA LEU A 125 -0.45 -11.01 5.60
C LEU A 125 0.17 -9.64 5.27
N MET A 126 0.53 -8.87 6.30
CA MET A 126 1.21 -7.58 6.11
C MET A 126 2.57 -7.76 5.42
N MET A 127 3.36 -8.75 5.83
CA MET A 127 4.65 -9.08 5.20
C MET A 127 4.48 -9.47 3.73
N GLY A 128 3.57 -10.39 3.43
CA GLY A 128 3.35 -10.90 2.08
C GLY A 128 2.75 -9.84 1.15
N ALA A 129 1.73 -9.13 1.61
CA ALA A 129 1.07 -8.12 0.80
C ALA A 129 1.94 -6.86 0.63
N PHE A 130 2.35 -6.20 1.71
CA PHE A 130 3.07 -4.93 1.62
C PHE A 130 4.58 -5.07 1.39
N GLY A 131 5.19 -6.20 1.78
CA GLY A 131 6.59 -6.49 1.48
C GLY A 131 6.73 -7.26 0.18
N GLY A 132 6.14 -8.46 0.14
CA GLY A 132 6.27 -9.40 -0.96
C GLY A 132 5.76 -8.88 -2.30
N LEU A 133 4.52 -8.40 -2.37
CA LEU A 133 3.96 -7.89 -3.64
C LEU A 133 4.69 -6.65 -4.13
N HIS A 134 5.07 -5.73 -3.25
CA HIS A 134 5.84 -4.54 -3.63
C HIS A 134 7.22 -4.90 -4.16
N LEU A 135 7.90 -5.86 -3.54
CA LEU A 135 9.20 -6.34 -4.00
C LEU A 135 9.08 -7.04 -5.35
N ALA A 136 8.08 -7.92 -5.53
CA ALA A 136 7.78 -8.56 -6.81
C ALA A 136 7.46 -7.53 -7.91
N TYR A 137 6.67 -6.50 -7.59
CA TYR A 137 6.34 -5.42 -8.51
C TYR A 137 7.56 -4.58 -8.87
N GLY A 138 8.43 -4.27 -7.90
CA GLY A 138 9.69 -3.57 -8.13
C GLY A 138 10.65 -4.35 -9.05
N ILE A 139 10.77 -5.67 -8.84
CA ILE A 139 11.54 -6.55 -9.72
C ILE A 139 10.93 -6.58 -11.13
N TYR A 140 9.61 -6.72 -11.24
CA TYR A 140 8.90 -6.68 -12.52
C TYR A 140 9.19 -5.37 -13.27
N LEU A 141 9.10 -4.23 -12.58
CA LEU A 141 9.36 -2.92 -13.15
C LEU A 141 10.80 -2.82 -13.67
N PHE A 142 11.78 -3.24 -12.85
CA PHE A 142 13.20 -3.22 -13.19
C PHE A 142 13.49 -3.98 -14.51
N PHE A 143 12.92 -5.18 -14.67
CA PHE A 143 13.08 -5.94 -15.91
C PHE A 143 12.34 -5.31 -17.09
N THR A 144 11.17 -4.70 -16.88
CA THR A 144 10.43 -4.03 -17.96
C THR A 144 11.12 -2.75 -18.44
N GLU A 145 11.73 -1.96 -17.56
CA GLU A 145 12.49 -0.76 -17.92
C GLU A 145 13.78 -1.11 -18.66
N GLN A 146 14.51 -2.16 -18.24
CA GLN A 146 15.71 -2.61 -18.96
C GLN A 146 15.40 -2.97 -20.41
N ARG A 147 14.29 -3.67 -20.65
CA ARG A 147 13.89 -4.10 -22.00
C ARG A 147 13.48 -2.95 -22.92
N GLY A 148 13.04 -1.82 -22.35
CA GLY A 148 12.69 -0.62 -23.10
C GLY A 148 13.90 0.21 -23.56
N ASN A 149 15.05 0.07 -22.90
CA ASN A 149 16.30 0.75 -23.27
C ASN A 149 17.14 -0.02 -24.30
N GLU A 150 16.77 -1.26 -24.63
CA GLU A 150 17.47 -2.11 -25.61
C GLU A 150 16.82 -2.13 -27.01
N LEU A 151 15.73 -1.38 -27.21
CA LEU A 151 15.02 -1.20 -28.49
C LEU A 151 15.19 0.23 -29.01
#